data_AF-X0YWW6-F1
#
_entry.id   AF-X0YWW6-F1
#
_cell.length_a   1.000
_cell.length_b   1.000
_cell.length_c   1.000
_cell.angle_alpha   90.00
_cell.angle_beta   90.00
_cell.angle_gamma   90.00
#
_symmetry.space_group_name_H-M   'P 1'
#
loop_
_entity.id
_entity.type
_entity.pdbx_description
1 polymer ?
#
loop_
_entity_poly.entity_id
_entity_poly.type
_entity_poly.pdbx_seq_one_letter_code
_entity_poly.pdbx_strand_id
1 'polypeptide(L)'
;MSAAGIQRPSFGSEAAPSSARGGTRREPRETLVRHVEYCPFPRARSDQCLRVGFTRDLSPSGMCVHVDTPERLGSLLRVTLRDVDGRPKLESIARIAWSSPAADGGLWIGLALVEPARPRAIPVRHKPRALGSVEVA
;
A
#
# COMPACT_ATOMS: atom_id res chain seq x y z
N MET A 1 -48.90 -32.28 2.63
CA MET A 1 -48.10 -31.63 1.57
C MET A 1 -48.57 -30.18 1.44
N SER A 2 -47.78 -29.22 1.89
CA SER A 2 -47.89 -27.81 1.48
C SER A 2 -46.60 -27.10 1.87
N ALA A 3 -45.98 -26.45 0.89
CA ALA A 3 -44.63 -25.92 0.94
C ALA A 3 -44.55 -24.67 1.82
N ALA A 4 -43.56 -24.65 2.72
CA ALA A 4 -43.18 -23.50 3.51
C ALA A 4 -42.62 -22.40 2.58
N GLY A 5 -43.29 -21.24 2.56
CA GLY A 5 -42.82 -20.06 1.84
C GLY A 5 -41.55 -19.50 2.48
N ILE A 6 -40.48 -19.41 1.70
CA ILE A 6 -39.22 -18.78 2.10
C ILE A 6 -39.44 -17.27 2.10
N GLN A 7 -39.50 -16.69 3.30
CA GLN A 7 -39.60 -15.25 3.52
C GLN A 7 -38.23 -14.62 3.23
N ARG A 8 -38.14 -13.79 2.19
CA ARG A 8 -36.95 -13.00 1.88
C ARG A 8 -36.71 -11.96 2.99
N PRO A 9 -35.50 -11.80 3.53
CA PRO A 9 -35.21 -10.66 4.39
C PRO A 9 -35.17 -9.38 3.54
N SER A 10 -36.10 -8.48 3.82
CA SER A 10 -36.09 -7.10 3.35
C SER A 10 -34.86 -6.41 3.94
N PHE A 11 -33.89 -6.02 3.10
CA PHE A 11 -32.83 -5.13 3.54
C PHE A 11 -33.42 -3.75 3.79
N GLY A 12 -33.75 -3.48 5.06
CA GLY A 12 -34.05 -2.15 5.55
C GLY A 12 -32.88 -1.24 5.25
N SER A 13 -33.16 -0.15 4.54
CA SER A 13 -32.26 0.99 4.40
C SER A 13 -32.13 1.66 5.77
N GLU A 14 -31.18 1.18 6.57
CA GLU A 14 -30.78 1.85 7.80
C GLU A 14 -29.76 2.94 7.46
N ALA A 15 -30.18 4.18 7.70
CA ALA A 15 -29.37 5.36 7.49
C ALA A 15 -28.07 5.28 8.30
N ALA A 16 -26.91 5.29 7.62
CA ALA A 16 -25.63 5.45 8.29
C ALA A 16 -25.48 6.88 8.83
N PRO A 17 -24.93 7.08 10.03
CA PRO A 17 -24.91 8.36 10.70
C PRO A 17 -23.96 9.36 10.02
N SER A 18 -24.47 10.58 9.85
CA SER A 18 -23.71 11.79 9.62
C SER A 18 -22.73 12.03 10.78
N SER A 19 -21.42 11.95 10.52
CA SER A 19 -20.41 12.91 11.01
C SER A 19 -18.97 12.41 10.80
N ALA A 20 -18.28 12.97 9.81
CA ALA A 20 -16.87 13.37 9.93
C ALA A 20 -16.41 14.02 8.62
N ARG A 21 -16.51 15.35 8.57
CA ARG A 21 -15.72 16.29 7.74
C ARG A 21 -15.14 15.68 6.45
N GLY A 22 -15.91 15.78 5.37
CA GLY A 22 -15.40 15.56 4.03
C GLY A 22 -14.29 16.57 3.71
N GLY A 23 -13.04 16.19 4.00
CA GLY A 23 -11.91 16.73 3.25
C GLY A 23 -12.15 16.33 1.80
N THR A 24 -12.30 17.32 0.91
CA THR A 24 -12.47 17.08 -0.52
C THR A 24 -11.31 16.21 -1.00
N ARG A 25 -11.64 14.95 -1.30
CA ARG A 25 -10.67 13.98 -1.76
C ARG A 25 -10.18 14.42 -3.14
N ARG A 26 -8.86 14.51 -3.31
CA ARG A 26 -8.26 14.98 -4.58
C ARG A 26 -8.44 14.03 -5.76
N GLU A 27 -8.56 12.72 -5.49
CA GLU A 27 -8.57 11.70 -6.54
C GLU A 27 -9.73 10.72 -6.37
N PRO A 28 -10.35 10.25 -7.49
CA PRO A 28 -11.34 9.19 -7.45
C PRO A 28 -10.70 7.87 -6.98
N ARG A 29 -11.53 6.99 -6.40
CA ARG A 29 -11.10 5.64 -6.01
C ARG A 29 -11.94 4.57 -6.70
N GLU A 30 -11.24 3.57 -7.21
CA GLU A 30 -11.83 2.35 -7.71
C GLU A 30 -11.98 1.35 -6.56
N THR A 31 -13.19 0.82 -6.36
CA THR A 31 -13.42 -0.25 -5.38
C THR A 31 -13.06 -1.57 -6.03
N LEU A 32 -11.85 -2.05 -5.75
CA LEU A 32 -11.27 -3.20 -6.41
C LEU A 32 -10.44 -4.00 -5.42
N VAL A 33 -10.74 -5.29 -5.32
CA VAL A 33 -9.99 -6.22 -4.47
C VAL A 33 -8.82 -6.80 -5.25
N ARG A 34 -7.61 -6.57 -4.74
CA ARG A 34 -6.35 -7.02 -5.33
C ARG A 34 -5.43 -7.54 -4.24
N HIS A 35 -4.59 -8.49 -4.64
CA HIS A 35 -3.52 -9.02 -3.82
C HIS A 35 -2.39 -8.00 -3.67
N VAL A 36 -1.99 -7.72 -2.44
CA VAL A 36 -0.87 -6.82 -2.10
C VAL A 36 0.14 -7.59 -1.26
N GLU A 37 1.36 -7.65 -1.76
CA GLU A 37 2.50 -8.09 -0.97
C GLU A 37 3.16 -6.86 -0.34
N TYR A 38 3.51 -6.92 0.93
CA TYR A 38 4.15 -5.80 1.61
C TYR A 38 5.18 -6.24 2.65
N CYS A 39 6.17 -5.40 2.92
CA CYS A 39 7.09 -5.57 4.04
C CYS A 39 7.58 -4.20 4.55
N PRO A 40 8.05 -4.11 5.81
CA PRO A 40 8.64 -2.89 6.34
C PRO A 40 9.84 -2.39 5.51
N PHE A 41 9.91 -1.07 5.32
CA PHE A 41 11.00 -0.40 4.61
C PHE A 41 11.63 0.73 5.46
N PRO A 42 12.96 0.85 5.51
CA PRO A 42 13.94 -0.11 5.00
C PRO A 42 13.90 -1.42 5.80
N ARG A 43 14.29 -2.52 5.15
CA ARG A 43 14.41 -3.81 5.82
C ARG A 43 15.61 -3.74 6.76
N ALA A 44 15.35 -3.60 8.06
CA ALA A 44 16.35 -3.51 9.12
C ALA A 44 16.67 -4.86 9.77
N ARG A 45 15.77 -5.84 9.66
CA ARG A 45 15.90 -7.15 10.30
C ARG A 45 15.48 -8.29 9.37
N SER A 46 15.99 -9.48 9.62
CA SER A 46 15.69 -10.68 8.83
C SER A 46 14.25 -11.18 9.02
N ASP A 47 13.67 -10.97 10.20
CA ASP A 47 12.28 -11.32 10.59
C ASP A 47 11.21 -10.42 9.93
N GLN A 48 11.62 -9.31 9.31
CA GLN A 48 10.76 -8.48 8.48
C GLN A 48 10.48 -9.19 7.15
N CYS A 49 9.57 -10.16 7.24
CA CYS A 49 9.13 -11.02 6.15
C CYS A 49 8.12 -10.31 5.24
N LEU A 50 7.99 -10.86 4.03
CA LEU A 50 6.92 -10.50 3.11
C LEU A 50 5.58 -10.96 3.71
N ARG A 51 4.62 -10.04 3.75
CA ARG A 51 3.25 -10.28 4.21
C ARG A 51 2.28 -10.01 3.08
N VAL A 52 1.06 -10.49 3.27
CA VAL A 52 -0.01 -10.40 2.29
C VAL A 52 -1.18 -9.61 2.87
N GLY A 53 -1.78 -8.78 2.03
CA GLY A 53 -3.01 -8.06 2.31
C GLY A 53 -3.88 -7.92 1.08
N PHE A 54 -5.08 -7.39 1.27
CA PHE A 54 -6.04 -7.20 0.18
C PHE A 54 -6.53 -5.76 0.11
N THR A 55 -6.59 -5.21 -1.09
CA THR A 55 -7.14 -3.86 -1.27
C THR A 55 -8.65 -3.86 -1.10
N ARG A 56 -9.18 -2.78 -0.52
CA ARG A 56 -10.60 -2.42 -0.63
C ARG A 56 -10.82 -1.44 -1.77
N ASP A 57 -9.94 -0.46 -1.86
CA ASP A 57 -10.04 0.64 -2.82
C ASP A 57 -8.64 1.15 -3.23
N LEU A 58 -8.54 1.68 -4.45
CA LEU A 58 -7.30 2.11 -5.10
C LEU A 58 -7.46 3.51 -5.71
N SER A 59 -6.45 4.36 -5.58
CA SER A 59 -6.24 5.60 -6.35
C SER A 59 -4.79 5.68 -6.84
N PRO A 60 -4.49 6.54 -7.84
CA PRO A 60 -3.12 6.80 -8.27
C PRO A 60 -2.16 7.19 -7.13
N SER A 61 -2.64 7.91 -6.11
CA SER A 61 -1.85 8.35 -4.95
C SER A 61 -1.83 7.39 -3.76
N GLY A 62 -2.62 6.31 -3.75
CA GLY A 62 -2.75 5.51 -2.54
C GLY A 62 -3.79 4.41 -2.59
N MET A 63 -3.86 3.62 -1.53
CA MET A 63 -4.75 2.47 -1.44
C MET A 63 -5.23 2.22 -0.01
N CYS A 64 -6.36 1.53 0.14
CA CYS A 64 -6.81 0.99 1.41
C CYS A 64 -6.57 -0.52 1.41
N VAL A 65 -5.85 -1.03 2.40
CA VAL A 65 -5.45 -2.45 2.48
C VAL A 65 -5.92 -3.05 3.80
N HIS A 66 -6.46 -4.27 3.75
CA HIS A 66 -6.70 -5.11 4.92
C HIS A 66 -5.44 -5.90 5.25
N VAL A 67 -5.02 -5.88 6.51
CA VAL A 67 -3.85 -6.59 7.02
C VAL A 67 -4.16 -7.31 8.34
N ASP A 68 -3.42 -8.38 8.61
CA ASP A 68 -3.51 -9.17 9.83
C ASP A 68 -2.59 -8.67 10.95
N THR A 69 -1.56 -7.89 10.60
CA THR A 69 -0.51 -7.48 11.51
C THR A 69 -0.53 -5.97 11.73
N PRO A 70 -0.49 -5.48 12.98
CA PRO A 70 -0.42 -4.06 13.25
C PRO A 70 0.94 -3.48 12.83
N GLU A 71 0.87 -2.44 12.00
CA GLU A 71 2.03 -1.62 11.64
C GLU A 71 1.86 -0.19 12.18
N ARG A 72 2.96 0.46 12.55
CA ARG A 72 2.90 1.79 13.17
C ARG A 72 2.52 2.85 12.13
N LEU A 73 1.63 3.77 12.51
CA LEU A 73 1.32 4.97 11.70
C LEU A 73 2.60 5.71 11.31
N GLY A 74 2.67 6.17 10.06
CA GLY A 74 3.83 6.86 9.50
C GLY A 74 4.98 5.95 9.05
N SER A 75 4.94 4.65 9.34
CA SER A 75 5.95 3.71 8.85
C SER A 75 5.91 3.59 7.33
N LEU A 76 7.06 3.29 6.74
CA LEU A 76 7.19 3.03 5.31
C LEU A 76 7.14 1.52 5.07
N LEU A 77 6.43 1.14 4.01
CA LEU A 77 6.33 -0.21 3.52
C LEU A 77 6.81 -0.24 2.08
N ARG A 78 7.54 -1.29 1.70
CA ARG A 78 7.66 -1.66 0.29
C ARG A 78 6.42 -2.46 -0.06
N VAL A 79 5.73 -2.08 -1.13
CA VAL A 79 4.47 -2.68 -1.54
C VAL A 79 4.52 -3.09 -3.00
N THR A 80 3.95 -4.26 -3.27
CA THR A 80 3.76 -4.80 -4.61
C THR A 80 2.29 -5.15 -4.80
N LEU A 81 1.60 -4.41 -5.65
CA LEU A 81 0.23 -4.70 -6.07
C LEU A 81 0.29 -5.71 -7.21
N ARG A 82 -0.38 -6.85 -7.06
CA ARG A 82 -0.49 -7.88 -8.10
C ARG A 82 -1.80 -7.73 -8.88
N ASP A 83 -1.73 -8.01 -10.17
CA ASP A 83 -2.92 -8.17 -11.01
C ASP A 83 -3.61 -9.53 -10.72
N VAL A 84 -4.77 -9.79 -11.34
CA VAL A 84 -5.49 -11.08 -11.20
C VAL A 84 -4.65 -12.25 -11.69
N ASP A 85 -3.78 -12.01 -12.68
CA ASP A 85 -2.85 -13.01 -13.22
C ASP A 85 -1.60 -13.22 -12.34
N GLY A 86 -1.53 -12.56 -11.17
CA GLY A 86 -0.39 -12.63 -10.26
C GLY A 86 0.86 -11.83 -10.69
N ARG A 87 0.81 -11.17 -11.85
CA ARG A 87 1.89 -10.29 -12.31
C ARG A 87 1.95 -9.00 -11.50
N PRO A 88 3.15 -8.45 -11.22
CA PRO A 88 3.26 -7.17 -10.53
C PRO A 88 2.72 -6.05 -11.42
N LYS A 89 1.70 -5.33 -10.93
CA LYS A 89 1.09 -4.17 -11.60
C LYS A 89 1.73 -2.86 -11.13
N LEU A 90 2.10 -2.80 -9.85
CA LEU A 90 2.77 -1.64 -9.24
C LEU A 90 3.74 -2.15 -8.18
N GLU A 91 4.94 -1.59 -8.16
CA GLU A 91 5.89 -1.75 -7.07
C GLU A 91 6.33 -0.36 -6.60
N SER A 92 6.18 -0.07 -5.30
CA SER A 92 6.44 1.27 -4.76
C SER A 92 6.76 1.24 -3.26
N ILE A 93 7.18 2.38 -2.72
CA ILE A 93 7.22 2.64 -1.28
C ILE A 93 5.96 3.39 -0.91
N ALA A 94 5.31 2.97 0.17
CA ALA A 94 4.11 3.62 0.69
C ALA A 94 4.26 3.95 2.17
N ARG A 95 3.66 5.06 2.61
CA ARG A 95 3.55 5.43 4.02
C ARG A 95 2.19 5.06 4.56
N ILE A 96 2.14 4.52 5.78
CA ILE A 96 0.89 4.32 6.50
C ILE A 96 0.35 5.68 6.96
N ALA A 97 -0.74 6.12 6.34
CA ALA A 97 -1.38 7.40 6.61
C ALA A 97 -2.42 7.32 7.74
N TRP A 98 -3.11 6.18 7.87
CA TRP A 98 -4.09 5.93 8.91
C TRP A 98 -4.28 4.42 9.12
N SER A 99 -4.86 4.04 10.26
CA SER A 99 -5.23 2.67 10.60
C SER A 99 -6.58 2.64 11.33
N SER A 100 -7.40 1.64 11.08
CA SER A 100 -8.68 1.41 11.75
C SER A 100 -8.90 -0.09 11.96
N PRO A 101 -9.46 -0.52 13.10
CA PRO A 101 -9.90 -1.91 13.28
C PRO A 101 -10.88 -2.34 12.17
N ALA A 102 -10.76 -3.60 11.74
CA ALA A 102 -11.74 -4.27 10.90
C ALA A 102 -12.64 -5.18 11.75
N ALA A 103 -13.83 -5.50 11.24
CA ALA A 103 -14.82 -6.31 11.97
C ALA A 103 -14.39 -7.76 12.21
N ASP A 104 -13.44 -8.25 11.41
CA ASP A 104 -12.89 -9.61 11.46
C ASP A 104 -11.65 -9.74 12.37
N GLY A 105 -11.32 -8.71 13.13
CA GLY A 105 -10.13 -8.66 13.99
C GLY A 105 -8.84 -8.25 13.26
N GLY A 106 -8.89 -8.04 11.94
CA GLY A 106 -7.80 -7.43 11.19
C GLY A 106 -7.77 -5.91 11.30
N LEU A 107 -6.96 -5.28 10.44
CA LEU A 107 -6.80 -3.83 10.39
C LEU A 107 -6.97 -3.32 8.96
N TRP A 108 -7.74 -2.26 8.81
CA TRP A 108 -7.71 -1.41 7.64
C TRP A 108 -6.59 -0.40 7.78
N ILE A 109 -5.68 -0.37 6.81
CA ILE A 109 -4.64 0.66 6.72
C ILE A 109 -4.79 1.47 5.44
N GLY A 110 -4.64 2.78 5.58
CA GLY A 110 -4.52 3.69 4.45
C GLY A 110 -3.07 3.87 4.07
N LEU A 111 -2.73 3.53 2.83
CA LEU A 111 -1.40 3.71 2.27
C LEU A 111 -1.38 4.92 1.33
N ALA A 112 -0.41 5.81 1.55
CA ALA A 112 -0.08 6.90 0.64
C ALA A 112 1.21 6.53 -0.11
N LEU A 113 1.14 6.45 -1.44
CA LEU A 113 2.29 6.14 -2.27
C LEU A 113 3.29 7.29 -2.22
N VAL A 114 4.57 6.95 -2.06
CA VAL A 114 5.67 7.90 -2.14
C VAL A 114 6.03 8.04 -3.61
N GLU A 115 5.84 9.23 -4.18
CA GLU A 115 6.31 9.50 -5.53
C GLU A 115 7.83 9.31 -5.59
N PRO A 116 8.36 8.59 -6.61
CA PRO A 116 9.79 8.51 -6.79
C PRO A 116 10.31 9.93 -7.03
N ALA A 117 11.30 10.34 -6.22
CA ALA A 117 11.99 11.60 -6.45
C ALA A 117 12.55 11.58 -7.87
N ARG A 118 12.16 12.55 -8.71
CA ARG A 118 12.75 12.70 -10.04
C ARG A 118 14.26 12.83 -9.86
N PRO A 119 15.09 11.98 -10.49
CA PRO A 119 16.53 12.10 -10.37
C PRO A 119 16.94 13.49 -10.86
N ARG A 120 17.38 14.35 -9.95
CA ARG A 120 18.16 15.51 -10.36
C ARG A 120 19.50 14.94 -10.79
N ALA A 121 19.90 15.17 -12.04
CA ALA A 121 21.24 14.82 -12.49
C ALA A 121 22.24 15.53 -11.56
N ILE A 122 22.94 14.78 -10.72
CA ILE A 122 24.03 15.31 -9.91
C ILE A 122 25.27 15.21 -10.80
N PRO A 123 25.85 16.33 -11.26
CA PRO A 123 27.08 16.28 -12.04
C PRO A 123 28.22 15.75 -11.14
N VAL A 124 28.66 14.52 -11.40
CA VAL A 124 29.83 13.94 -10.75
C VAL A 124 31.06 14.44 -11.49
N ARG A 125 31.84 15.33 -10.86
CA ARG A 125 33.14 15.75 -11.39
C ARG A 125 34.18 14.69 -11.04
N HIS A 126 34.51 13.82 -12.00
CA HIS A 126 35.63 12.91 -11.84
C HIS A 126 36.94 13.72 -11.78
N LYS A 127 37.68 13.62 -10.68
CA LYS A 127 39.09 14.04 -10.66
C LYS A 127 39.90 12.95 -11.39
N PRO A 128 40.68 13.28 -12.43
CA PRO A 128 41.59 12.31 -13.02
C PRO A 128 42.57 11.84 -11.96
N ARG A 129 42.64 10.51 -11.76
CA ARG A 129 43.61 9.87 -10.87
C ARG A 129 44.96 9.96 -11.57
N ALA A 130 45.92 10.65 -10.96
CA ALA A 130 47.30 10.65 -11.45
C ALA A 130 47.81 9.20 -11.44
N LEU A 131 48.02 8.63 -12.63
CA LEU A 131 48.78 7.40 -12.81
C LEU A 131 50.24 7.76 -12.54
N GLY A 132 50.77 7.30 -11.41
CA GLY A 132 52.18 7.39 -11.12
C GLY A 132 52.96 6.61 -12.18
N SER A 133 53.89 7.30 -12.84
CA SER A 133 54.86 6.69 -13.74
C SER A 133 55.69 5.68 -12.95
N VAL A 134 55.66 4.41 -13.37
CA VAL A 134 56.61 3.40 -12.89
C VAL A 134 57.89 3.59 -13.69
N GLU A 135 58.90 4.19 -13.08
CA GLU A 135 60.27 4.16 -13.59
C GLU A 135 60.85 2.77 -13.29
N VAL A 136 61.25 2.04 -14.33
CA VAL A 136 62.01 0.79 -14.23
C VAL A 136 63.48 1.17 -14.40
N ALA A 137 64.27 0.95 -13.35
CA ALA A 137 65.72 1.09 -13.35
C ALA A 137 66.41 -0.09 -14.06
#